data_AF-A0AAW2Y9Q1-F1
#
_entry.id   AF-A0AAW2Y9Q1-F1
#
_cell.length_a   1.000
_cell.length_b   1.000
_cell.length_c   1.000
_cell.angle_alpha   90.00
_cell.angle_beta   90.00
_cell.angle_gamma   90.00
#
_symmetry.space_group_name_H-M   'P 1'
#
loop_
_entity.id
_entity.type
_entity.pdbx_description
1 polymer ?
#
loop_
_entity_poly.entity_id
_entity_poly.type
_entity_poly.pdbx_seq_one_letter_code
_entity_poly.pdbx_strand_id
1 'polypeptide(L)'
;MSVSKKLPLRAIFKVWRELGLPDNFEDSVISSNSDIFLLQDGNEPNTHLLVLNDGEAFKDCLIPAVENWRVVECCKEDCSVDRTDLKYSFKQGFPPGMRLKKNFKAKVKDWQRLPYVGPYEELGVEEMRRTKSRMMSMEKRAVGIVHEFLSLTVEKMVEVEKISHFRKWFGIDLNVRDLFLDIQGCFICQPKKAAHSVLEGGI
;
A
#
# COMPACT_ATOMS: atom_id res chain seq x y z
N MET A 1 -1.37 -9.04 -6.34
CA MET A 1 -1.53 -9.70 -5.02
C MET A 1 -0.16 -10.14 -4.50
N SER A 2 -0.03 -10.47 -3.20
CA SER A 2 1.18 -11.18 -2.75
C SER A 2 1.30 -12.50 -3.51
N VAL A 3 2.51 -12.83 -3.97
CA VAL A 3 2.75 -14.00 -4.83
C VAL A 3 2.29 -15.30 -4.16
N SER A 4 2.38 -15.36 -2.83
CA SER A 4 1.99 -16.53 -2.05
C SER A 4 0.51 -16.54 -1.64
N LYS A 5 -0.19 -15.39 -1.63
CA LYS A 5 -1.52 -15.21 -1.02
C LYS A 5 -1.61 -15.70 0.44
N LYS A 6 -0.46 -15.69 1.11
CA LYS A 6 -0.29 -16.15 2.50
C LYS A 6 0.27 -15.03 3.34
N LEU A 7 -0.20 -14.93 4.58
CA LEU A 7 0.30 -13.98 5.57
C LEU A 7 0.34 -14.67 6.95
N PRO A 8 1.42 -14.54 7.74
CA PRO A 8 1.43 -15.07 9.09
C PRO A 8 0.39 -14.37 9.95
N LEU A 9 -0.42 -15.15 10.67
CA LEU A 9 -1.44 -14.62 11.57
C LEU A 9 -0.81 -13.69 12.62
N ARG A 10 0.38 -14.06 13.12
CA ARG A 10 1.19 -13.21 14.03
C ARG A 10 1.54 -11.83 13.47
N ALA A 11 1.63 -11.69 12.14
CA ALA A 11 1.91 -10.40 11.52
C ALA A 11 0.66 -9.51 11.62
N ILE A 12 -0.53 -10.06 11.34
CA ILE A 12 -1.81 -9.36 11.49
C ILE A 12 -1.97 -8.82 12.91
N PHE A 13 -1.64 -9.63 13.93
CA PHE A 13 -1.68 -9.19 15.33
C PHE A 13 -0.80 -7.97 15.64
N LYS A 14 0.27 -7.72 14.88
CA LYS A 14 1.12 -6.52 15.07
C LYS A 14 0.42 -5.21 14.70
N VAL A 15 -0.56 -5.27 13.80
CA VAL A 15 -1.34 -4.13 13.29
C VAL A 15 -2.83 -4.26 13.64
N TRP A 16 -3.15 -5.13 14.59
CA TRP A 16 -4.53 -5.46 14.98
C TRP A 16 -5.36 -4.24 15.34
N ARG A 17 -4.79 -3.36 16.16
CA ARG A 17 -5.46 -2.15 16.64
C ARG A 17 -5.67 -1.15 15.52
N GLU A 18 -4.67 -0.99 14.65
CA GLU A 18 -4.76 -0.10 13.49
C GLU A 18 -5.81 -0.57 12.48
N LEU A 19 -5.96 -1.89 12.31
CA LEU A 19 -6.97 -2.50 11.45
C LEU A 19 -8.37 -2.56 12.10
N GLY A 20 -8.50 -2.26 13.39
CA GLY A 20 -9.79 -2.31 14.10
C GLY A 20 -10.40 -3.71 14.14
N LEU A 21 -9.58 -4.75 14.20
CA LEU A 21 -10.05 -6.14 14.20
C LEU A 21 -10.72 -6.51 15.53
N PRO A 22 -11.79 -7.33 15.52
CA PRO A 22 -12.49 -7.75 16.73
C PRO A 22 -11.68 -8.75 17.54
N ASP A 23 -11.81 -8.74 18.87
CA ASP A 23 -11.07 -9.63 19.78
C ASP A 23 -11.21 -11.12 19.44
N ASN A 24 -12.35 -11.53 18.89
CA ASN A 24 -12.63 -12.88 18.41
C ASN A 24 -12.43 -13.04 16.88
N PHE A 25 -11.46 -12.35 16.27
CA PHE A 25 -11.19 -12.38 14.83
C PHE A 25 -11.07 -13.78 14.23
N GLU A 26 -10.43 -14.71 14.95
CA GLU A 26 -10.27 -16.08 14.45
C GLU A 26 -11.62 -16.75 14.25
N ASP A 27 -12.56 -16.58 15.18
CA ASP A 27 -13.89 -17.18 15.06
C ASP A 27 -14.81 -16.36 14.14
N SER A 28 -14.88 -15.05 14.37
CA SER A 28 -15.83 -14.14 13.72
C SER A 28 -15.48 -13.82 12.27
N VAL A 29 -14.20 -13.89 11.89
CA VAL A 29 -13.75 -13.54 10.53
C VAL A 29 -13.17 -14.76 9.83
N ILE A 30 -12.21 -15.47 10.43
CA ILE A 30 -11.55 -16.59 9.74
C ILE A 30 -12.50 -17.79 9.64
N SER A 31 -12.94 -18.34 10.77
CA SER A 31 -13.79 -19.53 10.81
C SER A 31 -15.17 -19.29 10.20
N SER A 32 -15.72 -18.08 10.35
CA SER A 32 -17.02 -17.71 9.77
C SER A 32 -17.00 -17.53 8.25
N ASN A 33 -15.83 -17.33 7.65
CA ASN A 33 -15.67 -17.16 6.19
C ASN A 33 -14.65 -18.18 5.65
N SER A 34 -14.86 -19.46 5.98
CA SER A 34 -13.95 -20.57 5.62
C SER A 34 -13.82 -20.82 4.11
N ASP A 35 -14.76 -20.30 3.32
CA ASP A 35 -14.72 -20.27 1.87
C ASP A 35 -13.68 -19.27 1.33
N ILE A 36 -13.39 -18.21 2.10
CA ILE A 36 -12.45 -17.12 1.74
C ILE A 36 -11.11 -17.30 2.45
N PHE A 37 -11.12 -17.66 3.74
CA PHE A 37 -9.93 -17.75 4.57
C PHE A 37 -9.66 -19.19 5.00
N LEU A 38 -8.43 -19.63 4.80
CA LEU A 38 -7.93 -20.92 5.28
C LEU A 38 -6.77 -20.69 6.24
N LEU A 39 -6.86 -21.27 7.43
CA LEU A 39 -5.76 -21.29 8.38
C LEU A 39 -4.90 -22.54 8.15
N GLN A 40 -3.61 -22.34 7.88
CA GLN A 40 -2.64 -23.42 7.70
C GLN A 40 -1.55 -23.35 8.77
N ASP A 41 -1.11 -24.51 9.26
CA ASP A 41 0.09 -24.57 10.09
C ASP A 41 1.34 -24.30 9.26
N GLY A 42 2.23 -23.49 9.83
CA GLY A 42 3.54 -23.18 9.28
C GLY A 42 4.57 -24.23 9.63
N ASN A 43 5.79 -24.04 9.12
CA ASN A 43 6.88 -25.00 9.32
C ASN A 43 7.42 -25.03 10.76
N GLU A 44 7.10 -24.02 11.57
CA GLU A 44 7.51 -23.90 12.97
C GLU A 44 6.29 -24.09 13.89
N PRO A 45 6.46 -24.70 15.09
CA PRO A 45 5.37 -24.85 16.06
C PRO A 45 4.71 -23.51 16.38
N ASN A 46 3.38 -23.50 16.56
CA ASN A 46 2.58 -22.30 16.87
C ASN A 46 2.73 -21.18 15.83
N THR A 47 3.01 -21.55 14.58
CA THR A 47 2.99 -20.62 13.45
C THR A 47 1.77 -20.92 12.62
N HIS A 48 0.82 -20.00 12.56
CA HIS A 48 -0.32 -20.13 11.65
C HIS A 48 -0.19 -19.12 10.51
N LEU A 49 -0.48 -19.59 9.30
CA LEU A 49 -0.54 -18.82 8.07
C LEU A 49 -2.01 -18.66 7.70
N LEU A 50 -2.44 -17.42 7.61
CA LEU A 50 -3.70 -17.07 6.97
C LEU A 50 -3.49 -17.13 5.46
N VAL A 51 -4.25 -17.99 4.80
CA VAL A 51 -4.23 -18.18 3.36
C VAL A 51 -5.53 -17.66 2.79
N LEU A 52 -5.43 -16.82 1.78
CA LEU A 52 -6.60 -16.40 1.02
C LEU A 52 -6.93 -17.50 0.00
N ASN A 53 -8.10 -18.14 0.17
CA ASN A 53 -8.66 -19.10 -0.75
C ASN A 53 -9.30 -18.36 -1.92
N ASP A 54 -8.43 -17.88 -2.82
CA ASP A 54 -8.82 -17.05 -3.95
C ASP A 54 -9.42 -17.91 -5.08
N GLY A 55 -10.73 -18.15 -5.01
CA GLY A 55 -11.50 -18.51 -6.20
C GLY A 55 -11.53 -17.33 -7.17
N GLU A 56 -11.69 -17.56 -8.48
CA GLU A 56 -11.73 -16.50 -9.50
C GLU A 56 -12.76 -15.39 -9.24
N ALA A 57 -13.69 -15.61 -8.32
CA ALA A 57 -14.75 -14.71 -7.90
C ALA A 57 -14.27 -13.32 -7.39
N PHE A 58 -13.04 -13.18 -6.87
CA PHE A 58 -12.59 -11.91 -6.28
C PHE A 58 -11.75 -11.03 -7.21
N LYS A 59 -11.24 -11.57 -8.32
CA LYS A 59 -10.30 -10.83 -9.20
C LYS A 59 -10.92 -9.55 -9.77
N ASP A 60 -12.19 -9.59 -10.15
CA ASP A 60 -12.89 -8.46 -10.76
C ASP A 60 -13.53 -7.51 -9.73
N CYS A 61 -13.55 -7.89 -8.45
CA CYS A 61 -14.17 -7.12 -7.38
C CYS A 61 -13.19 -6.23 -6.60
N LEU A 62 -11.88 -6.44 -6.77
CA LEU A 62 -10.84 -5.75 -6.01
C LEU A 62 -10.44 -4.44 -6.69
N ILE A 63 -11.02 -3.33 -6.23
CA ILE A 63 -10.69 -1.98 -6.70
C ILE A 63 -9.70 -1.33 -5.73
N PRO A 64 -8.48 -0.96 -6.17
CA PRO A 64 -7.53 -0.25 -5.33
C PRO A 64 -8.08 1.08 -4.82
N ALA A 65 -7.80 1.43 -3.56
CA ALA A 65 -8.29 2.64 -2.91
C ALA A 65 -7.92 3.93 -3.67
N VAL A 66 -6.77 3.94 -4.36
CA VAL A 66 -6.33 5.08 -5.18
C VAL A 66 -7.29 5.36 -6.35
N GLU A 67 -7.97 4.33 -6.87
CA GLU A 67 -8.90 4.48 -7.99
C GLU A 67 -10.16 5.24 -7.58
N ASN A 68 -10.66 5.02 -6.36
CA ASN A 68 -11.77 5.78 -5.81
C ASN A 68 -11.46 7.28 -5.77
N TRP A 69 -10.23 7.66 -5.39
CA TRP A 69 -9.82 9.07 -5.43
C TRP A 69 -9.74 9.61 -6.87
N ARG A 70 -9.21 8.83 -7.82
CA ARG A 70 -9.11 9.26 -9.23
C ARG A 70 -10.47 9.50 -9.86
N VAL A 71 -11.45 8.65 -9.59
CA VAL A 71 -12.83 8.84 -10.07
C VAL A 71 -13.41 10.16 -9.56
N VAL A 72 -13.26 10.43 -8.25
CA VAL A 72 -13.74 11.68 -7.64
C VAL A 72 -13.03 12.90 -8.24
N GLU A 73 -11.71 12.83 -8.42
CA GLU A 73 -10.93 13.94 -8.96
C GLU A 73 -11.26 14.21 -10.44
N CYS A 74 -11.42 13.17 -11.26
CA CYS A 74 -11.83 13.27 -12.66
C CYS A 74 -13.15 14.03 -12.85
N CYS A 75 -14.06 13.92 -11.89
CA CYS A 75 -15.38 14.55 -11.93
C CYS A 75 -15.40 16.01 -11.44
N LYS A 76 -14.27 16.56 -10.97
CA LYS A 76 -14.20 17.96 -10.53
C LYS A 76 -14.04 18.91 -11.72
N GLU A 77 -14.81 20.00 -11.69
CA GLU A 77 -14.75 21.07 -12.70
C GLU A 77 -13.40 21.83 -12.64
N ASP A 78 -12.84 22.03 -11.44
CA ASP A 78 -11.54 22.69 -11.20
C ASP A 78 -10.37 21.70 -11.05
N CYS A 79 -10.28 20.73 -11.97
CA CYS A 79 -9.24 19.70 -11.90
C CYS A 79 -7.84 20.31 -12.16
N SER A 80 -6.99 20.35 -11.13
CA SER A 80 -5.63 20.93 -11.23
C SER A 80 -4.63 20.04 -12.00
N VAL A 81 -5.01 18.81 -12.31
CA VAL A 81 -4.17 17.79 -12.96
C VAL A 81 -4.75 17.47 -14.34
N ASP A 82 -3.89 17.39 -15.35
CA ASP A 82 -4.31 16.95 -16.69
C ASP A 82 -4.93 15.55 -16.61
N ARG A 83 -6.05 15.33 -17.33
CA ARG A 83 -6.81 14.06 -17.26
C ARG A 83 -5.96 12.85 -17.67
N THR A 84 -5.00 13.04 -18.58
CA THR A 84 -4.05 12.01 -19.01
C THR A 84 -3.04 11.65 -17.91
N ASP A 85 -2.57 12.66 -17.17
CA ASP A 85 -1.65 12.50 -16.06
C ASP A 85 -2.37 11.91 -14.82
N LEU A 86 -3.67 12.15 -14.67
CA LEU A 86 -4.48 11.69 -13.52
C LEU A 86 -4.55 10.15 -13.42
N LYS A 87 -4.60 9.45 -14.56
CA LYS A 87 -4.75 7.98 -14.66
C LYS A 87 -3.75 7.20 -13.82
N TYR A 88 -2.51 7.67 -13.71
CA TYR A 88 -1.46 6.98 -12.93
C TYR A 88 -1.04 7.76 -11.69
N SER A 89 -1.72 8.87 -11.41
CA SER A 89 -1.31 9.76 -10.35
C SER A 89 -1.79 9.28 -8.98
N PHE A 90 -1.12 9.79 -7.96
CA PHE A 90 -1.47 9.68 -6.56
C PHE A 90 -1.70 11.07 -6.01
N LYS A 91 -2.65 11.19 -5.07
CA LYS A 91 -2.90 12.43 -4.34
C LYS A 91 -1.58 12.95 -3.73
N GLN A 92 -1.33 14.25 -3.88
CA GLN A 92 -0.18 14.91 -3.29
C GLN A 92 -0.65 15.91 -2.23
N GLY A 93 -0.11 15.80 -1.02
CA GLY A 93 -0.30 16.77 0.05
C GLY A 93 1.05 17.08 0.70
N PHE A 94 1.36 18.36 0.83
CA PHE A 94 2.57 18.83 1.51
C PHE A 94 2.18 19.68 2.72
N PRO A 95 2.93 19.59 3.84
CA PRO A 95 2.69 20.45 4.99
C PRO A 95 2.72 21.94 4.62
N PRO A 96 1.88 22.78 5.24
CA PRO A 96 1.89 24.23 5.02
C PRO A 96 3.30 24.82 5.23
N GLY A 97 3.76 25.64 4.28
CA GLY A 97 5.07 26.29 4.33
C GLY A 97 6.26 25.43 3.84
N MET A 98 6.05 24.17 3.45
CA MET A 98 7.11 23.34 2.88
C MET A 98 7.55 23.85 1.50
N ARG A 99 8.83 24.22 1.37
CA ARG A 99 9.42 24.67 0.09
C ARG A 99 10.10 23.52 -0.64
N LEU A 100 9.41 22.96 -1.63
CA LEU A 100 9.98 21.92 -2.48
C LEU A 100 10.99 22.49 -3.48
N LYS A 101 12.18 21.87 -3.56
CA LYS A 101 13.20 22.20 -4.57
C LYS A 101 12.66 21.95 -5.99
N LYS A 102 13.04 22.78 -6.96
CA LYS A 102 12.61 22.63 -8.38
C LYS A 102 12.87 21.22 -8.92
N ASN A 103 14.06 20.68 -8.64
CA ASN A 103 14.45 19.33 -9.08
C ASN A 103 13.56 18.23 -8.47
N PHE A 104 13.12 18.41 -7.22
CA PHE A 104 12.21 17.46 -6.56
C PHE A 104 10.82 17.50 -7.21
N LYS A 105 10.29 18.70 -7.47
CA LYS A 105 9.01 18.85 -8.18
C LYS A 105 9.03 18.19 -9.55
N ALA A 106 10.13 18.35 -10.31
CA ALA A 106 10.30 17.70 -11.60
C ALA A 106 10.34 16.16 -11.47
N LYS A 107 11.13 15.63 -10.53
CA LYS A 107 11.20 14.18 -10.23
C LYS A 107 9.82 13.62 -9.90
N VAL A 108 9.06 14.28 -9.02
CA VAL A 108 7.70 13.85 -8.64
C VAL A 108 6.77 13.90 -9.85
N LYS A 109 6.83 14.97 -10.67
CA LYS A 109 5.99 15.08 -11.87
C LYS A 109 6.26 13.93 -12.86
N ASP A 110 7.52 13.60 -13.11
CA ASP A 110 7.88 12.49 -14.00
C ASP A 110 7.43 11.14 -13.41
N TRP A 111 7.59 10.97 -12.10
CA TRP A 111 7.12 9.77 -11.38
C TRP A 111 5.60 9.59 -11.42
N GLN A 112 4.83 10.67 -11.28
CA GLN A 112 3.36 10.65 -11.36
C GLN A 112 2.85 10.15 -12.71
N ARG A 113 3.62 10.37 -13.79
CA ARG A 113 3.29 9.95 -15.16
C ARG A 113 3.62 8.49 -15.50
N LEU A 114 4.46 7.84 -14.69
CA LEU A 114 4.84 6.45 -14.93
C LEU A 114 3.60 5.52 -14.91
N PRO A 115 3.57 4.43 -15.68
CA PRO A 115 2.51 3.44 -15.56
C PRO A 115 2.37 2.94 -14.11
N TYR A 116 1.12 2.85 -13.65
CA TYR A 116 0.79 2.29 -12.34
C TYR A 116 0.32 0.85 -12.51
N VAL A 117 0.91 -0.05 -11.73
CA VAL A 117 0.48 -1.45 -11.60
C VAL A 117 -0.16 -1.60 -10.23
N GLY A 118 -1.41 -2.04 -10.18
CA GLY A 118 -2.19 -2.15 -8.95
C GLY A 118 -1.63 -3.13 -7.92
N PRO A 119 -2.03 -3.02 -6.63
CA PRO A 119 -1.63 -3.96 -5.57
C PRO A 119 -2.13 -5.39 -5.84
N TYR A 120 -3.26 -5.53 -6.54
CA TYR A 120 -3.88 -6.82 -6.85
C TYR A 120 -3.37 -7.45 -8.14
N GLU A 121 -2.71 -6.68 -9.01
CA GLU A 121 -2.13 -7.17 -10.27
C GLU A 121 -0.82 -7.97 -10.05
N GLU A 122 -0.56 -8.91 -10.95
CA GLU A 122 0.68 -9.70 -11.03
C GLU A 122 1.76 -8.95 -11.81
N LEU A 123 3.01 -9.03 -11.35
CA LEU A 123 4.14 -8.45 -12.07
C LEU A 123 4.56 -9.40 -13.20
N GLY A 124 4.62 -8.90 -14.43
CA GLY A 124 5.13 -9.65 -15.57
C GLY A 124 6.61 -10.02 -15.42
N VAL A 125 6.96 -11.24 -15.84
CA VAL A 125 8.32 -11.83 -15.76
C VAL A 125 9.38 -11.00 -16.52
N GLU A 126 8.96 -10.21 -17.52
CA GLU A 126 9.84 -9.37 -18.35
C GLU A 126 10.48 -8.19 -17.63
N GLU A 127 10.04 -7.85 -16.41
CA GLU A 127 10.62 -6.73 -15.68
C GLU A 127 12.01 -7.00 -15.09
N MET A 128 12.59 -8.23 -15.19
CA MET A 128 13.79 -8.72 -14.47
C MET A 128 15.12 -7.93 -14.70
N ARG A 129 15.19 -6.91 -15.55
CA ARG A 129 16.41 -6.10 -15.79
C ARG A 129 16.51 -4.88 -14.85
N ARG A 130 17.68 -4.68 -14.21
CA ARG A 130 17.96 -3.56 -13.29
C ARG A 130 18.21 -2.25 -14.04
N THR A 131 17.15 -1.59 -14.50
CA THR A 131 17.20 -0.25 -15.09
C THR A 131 16.61 0.78 -14.14
N LYS A 132 17.04 2.06 -14.23
CA LYS A 132 16.48 3.19 -13.46
C LYS A 132 14.95 3.27 -13.56
N SER A 133 14.38 2.94 -14.73
CA SER A 133 12.94 2.87 -14.94
C SER A 133 12.25 1.81 -14.06
N ARG A 134 12.84 0.61 -13.92
CA ARG A 134 12.30 -0.46 -13.07
C ARG A 134 12.24 -0.01 -11.61
N MET A 135 13.29 0.65 -11.13
CA MET A 135 13.32 1.13 -9.74
C MET A 135 12.15 2.08 -9.45
N MET A 136 11.87 3.01 -10.36
CA MET A 136 10.72 3.91 -10.20
C MET A 136 9.37 3.18 -10.31
N SER A 137 9.24 2.18 -11.20
CA SER A 137 8.02 1.36 -11.27
C SER A 137 7.77 0.55 -9.98
N MET A 138 8.84 -0.04 -9.41
CA MET A 138 8.77 -0.75 -8.13
C MET A 138 8.42 0.19 -6.98
N GLU A 139 8.99 1.40 -6.97
CA GLU A 139 8.66 2.45 -6.01
C GLU A 139 7.18 2.83 -6.12
N LYS A 140 6.68 3.02 -7.33
CA LYS A 140 5.28 3.34 -7.61
C LYS A 140 4.31 2.26 -7.16
N ARG A 141 4.65 0.99 -7.40
CA ARG A 141 3.86 -0.14 -6.88
C ARG A 141 3.91 -0.22 -5.36
N ALA A 142 5.07 -0.01 -4.75
CA ALA A 142 5.21 0.00 -3.29
C ALA A 142 4.33 1.09 -2.65
N VAL A 143 4.29 2.28 -3.24
CA VAL A 143 3.34 3.34 -2.82
C VAL A 143 1.90 2.91 -2.96
N GLY A 144 1.53 2.29 -4.09
CA GLY A 144 0.19 1.74 -4.26
C GLY A 144 -0.21 0.73 -3.18
N ILE A 145 0.70 -0.16 -2.81
CA ILE A 145 0.46 -1.16 -1.76
C ILE A 145 0.36 -0.52 -0.39
N VAL A 146 1.23 0.44 -0.06
CA VAL A 146 1.15 1.14 1.22
C VAL A 146 -0.14 1.97 1.30
N HIS A 147 -0.53 2.63 0.21
CA HIS A 147 -1.76 3.41 0.13
C HIS A 147 -2.99 2.54 0.39
N GLU A 148 -3.06 1.38 -0.27
CA GLU A 148 -4.09 0.39 -0.04
C GLU A 148 -4.10 -0.08 1.42
N PHE A 149 -2.93 -0.43 1.96
CA PHE A 149 -2.82 -0.89 3.34
C PHE A 149 -3.26 0.16 4.37
N LEU A 150 -2.86 1.42 4.20
CA LEU A 150 -3.29 2.51 5.08
C LEU A 150 -4.80 2.75 4.95
N SER A 151 -5.37 2.59 3.77
CA SER A 151 -6.81 2.73 3.54
C SER A 151 -7.65 1.71 4.34
N LEU A 152 -7.08 0.53 4.65
CA LEU A 152 -7.70 -0.51 5.48
C LEU A 152 -7.63 -0.20 6.99
N THR A 153 -6.82 0.78 7.39
CA THR A 153 -6.63 1.13 8.80
C THR A 153 -7.60 2.21 9.23
N VAL A 154 -8.09 2.13 10.46
CA VAL A 154 -9.11 3.04 11.00
C VAL A 154 -8.64 4.49 11.00
N GLU A 155 -7.41 4.74 11.44
CA GLU A 155 -6.82 6.09 11.50
C GLU A 155 -6.08 6.49 10.22
N LYS A 156 -6.03 5.64 9.19
CA LYS A 156 -5.15 5.82 8.00
C LYS A 156 -3.69 6.07 8.39
N MET A 157 -3.26 5.44 9.47
CA MET A 157 -2.00 5.68 10.17
C MET A 157 -1.40 4.38 10.69
N VAL A 158 -0.12 4.15 10.41
CA VAL A 158 0.63 3.02 10.98
C VAL A 158 2.07 3.42 11.27
N GLU A 159 2.70 2.80 12.26
CA GLU A 159 4.14 2.93 12.50
C GLU A 159 4.96 2.39 11.32
N VAL A 160 6.00 3.14 10.91
CA VAL A 160 6.88 2.77 9.79
C VAL A 160 7.53 1.40 10.00
N GLU A 161 7.85 1.06 11.26
CA GLU A 161 8.46 -0.22 11.62
C GLU A 161 7.51 -1.40 11.42
N LYS A 162 6.21 -1.22 11.70
CA LYS A 162 5.19 -2.22 11.43
C LYS A 162 5.12 -2.50 9.93
N ILE A 163 5.09 -1.46 9.08
CA ILE A 163 5.11 -1.63 7.61
C ILE A 163 6.38 -2.34 7.16
N SER A 164 7.53 -2.03 7.75
CA SER A 164 8.80 -2.72 7.46
C SER A 164 8.74 -4.23 7.73
N HIS A 165 7.95 -4.69 8.71
CA HIS A 165 7.74 -6.12 8.94
C HIS A 165 6.90 -6.78 7.84
N PHE A 166 6.00 -6.04 7.19
CA PHE A 166 5.18 -6.53 6.07
C PHE A 166 5.88 -6.49 4.72
N ARG A 167 7.02 -5.78 4.63
CA ARG A 167 7.79 -5.59 3.39
C ARG A 167 7.92 -6.86 2.53
N LYS A 168 8.33 -7.98 3.13
CA LYS A 168 8.48 -9.27 2.42
C LYS A 168 7.15 -9.82 1.89
N TRP A 169 6.08 -9.71 2.68
CA TRP A 169 4.75 -10.19 2.34
C TRP A 169 4.09 -9.35 1.25
N PHE A 170 4.42 -8.07 1.18
CA PHE A 170 3.99 -7.16 0.11
C PHE A 170 4.88 -7.25 -1.14
N GLY A 171 5.98 -8.00 -1.12
CA GLY A 171 6.93 -8.04 -2.24
C GLY A 171 7.59 -6.69 -2.50
N ILE A 172 7.76 -5.88 -1.45
CA ILE A 172 8.43 -4.59 -1.53
C ILE A 172 9.93 -4.82 -1.32
N ASP A 173 10.73 -4.71 -2.37
CA ASP A 173 12.19 -4.87 -2.26
C ASP A 173 12.91 -3.55 -1.95
N LEU A 174 12.18 -2.51 -1.57
CA LEU A 174 12.72 -1.19 -1.22
C LEU A 174 12.80 -0.97 0.29
N ASN A 175 13.71 -0.10 0.73
CA ASN A 175 13.70 0.40 2.09
C ASN A 175 12.48 1.30 2.30
N VAL A 176 11.61 0.92 3.22
CA VAL A 176 10.34 1.61 3.49
C VAL A 176 10.58 3.04 4.00
N ARG A 177 11.66 3.28 4.77
CA ARG A 177 11.99 4.64 5.23
C ARG A 177 12.39 5.53 4.06
N ASP A 178 13.24 5.02 3.17
CA ASP A 178 13.69 5.76 1.99
C ASP A 178 12.50 6.04 1.05
N LEU A 179 11.60 5.07 0.88
CA LEU A 179 10.35 5.22 0.11
C LEU A 179 9.52 6.41 0.59
N PHE A 180 9.30 6.54 1.90
CA PHE A 180 8.52 7.64 2.45
C PHE A 180 9.22 8.99 2.35
N LEU A 181 10.56 9.01 2.41
CA LEU A 181 11.34 10.23 2.22
C LEU A 181 11.39 10.68 0.76
N ASP A 182 11.41 9.74 -0.19
CA ASP A 182 11.41 10.03 -1.62
C ASP A 182 10.03 10.52 -2.12
N ILE A 183 8.95 10.14 -1.42
CA ILE A 183 7.56 10.42 -1.83
C ILE A 183 6.78 11.11 -0.70
N GLN A 184 7.38 12.16 -0.14
CA GLN A 184 6.78 13.00 0.92
C GLN A 184 5.45 13.66 0.54
N GLY A 185 5.10 13.70 -0.75
CA GLY A 185 3.80 14.20 -1.19
C GLY A 185 2.68 13.18 -1.05
N CYS A 186 2.96 11.88 -1.17
CA CYS A 186 1.93 10.85 -0.94
C CYS A 186 1.77 10.53 0.54
N PHE A 187 2.84 10.65 1.32
CA PHE A 187 2.87 10.20 2.71
C PHE A 187 3.50 11.23 3.62
N ILE A 188 2.88 11.44 4.78
CA ILE A 188 3.41 12.31 5.83
C ILE A 188 3.99 11.43 6.94
N CYS A 189 5.29 11.57 7.18
CA CYS A 189 5.94 10.94 8.34
C CYS A 189 5.94 11.91 9.52
N GLN A 190 5.38 11.47 10.65
CA GLN A 190 5.36 12.24 11.89
C GLN A 190 5.95 11.43 13.04
N PRO A 191 6.73 12.04 13.94
CA PRO A 191 7.14 11.40 15.17
C PRO A 191 5.92 11.27 16.11
N LYS A 192 5.63 10.05 16.56
CA LYS A 192 4.61 9.74 17.57
C LYS A 192 5.26 8.89 18.67
N LYS A 193 5.37 9.45 19.88
CA LYS A 193 5.85 8.78 21.11
C LYS A 193 7.04 7.82 20.88
N ALA A 194 8.19 8.36 20.49
CA ALA A 194 9.45 7.67 20.18
C ALA A 194 9.48 6.80 18.90
N ALA A 195 8.36 6.61 18.21
CA ALA A 195 8.29 5.95 16.91
C ALA A 195 8.00 6.95 15.77
N HIS A 196 8.28 6.56 14.52
CA HIS A 196 7.84 7.30 13.34
C HIS A 196 6.58 6.63 12.78
N SER A 197 5.52 7.39 12.61
CA SER A 197 4.29 6.94 11.98
C SER A 197 4.13 7.57 10.60
N VAL A 198 3.53 6.82 9.69
CA VAL A 198 3.18 7.28 8.34
C VAL A 198 1.66 7.42 8.22
N LEU A 199 1.24 8.48 7.55
CA LEU A 199 -0.14 8.85 7.26
C LEU A 199 -0.30 9.15 5.78
N GLU A 200 -1.52 9.01 5.27
CA GLU A 200 -1.88 9.49 3.93
C GLU A 200 -1.71 11.01 3.77
N GLY A 201 -1.10 11.42 2.66
CA GLY A 201 -0.88 12.81 2.31
C GLY A 201 -2.13 13.49 1.75
N GLY A 202 -2.42 14.69 2.26
CA GLY A 202 -3.41 15.60 1.68
C GLY A 202 -4.84 15.50 2.21
N ILE A 203 -5.03 15.07 3.45
CA ILE A 203 -6.34 15.21 4.15
C ILE A 203 -6.77 16.68 4.17
#